data_AF-W1EUS3-F1
#
_entry.id   AF-W1EUS3-F1
#
_cell.length_a   1.000
_cell.length_b   1.000
_cell.length_c   1.000
_cell.angle_alpha   90.00
_cell.angle_beta   90.00
_cell.angle_gamma   90.00
#
_symmetry.space_group_name_H-M   'P 1'
#
loop_
_entity.id
_entity.type
_entity.pdbx_description
1 polymer ?
#
loop_
_entity_poly.entity_id
_entity_poly.type
_entity_poly.pdbx_seq_one_letter_code
_entity_poly.pdbx_strand_id
1 'polypeptide(L)'
;MNQQDIEQVVKAVLLKMQSSDTPPAAVHEMGVFASLDDAVAAAKVAQQGLKSVAMRQLAIAAIREAGEKHARDLAELAVSETGMGRVEDKFAKKTSLRRAARQALSASLRRC
;
A
#
# COMPACT_ATOMS: atom_id res chain seq x y z
N MET A 1 -0.79 10.73 -55.69
CA MET A 1 -1.04 10.98 -54.27
C MET A 1 -0.45 12.33 -53.93
N ASN A 2 -1.22 13.22 -53.28
CA ASN A 2 -0.81 14.60 -53.03
C ASN A 2 0.12 14.69 -51.81
N GLN A 3 1.12 15.56 -51.88
CA GLN A 3 2.05 15.88 -50.80
C GLN A 3 1.33 16.22 -49.47
N GLN A 4 0.19 16.90 -49.59
CA GLN A 4 -0.65 17.33 -48.46
C GLN A 4 -1.25 16.16 -47.68
N ASP A 5 -1.55 15.05 -48.35
CA ASP A 5 -2.11 13.86 -47.71
C ASP A 5 -1.05 13.16 -46.85
N ILE A 6 0.21 13.17 -47.31
CA ILE A 6 1.35 12.60 -46.58
C ILE A 6 1.62 13.43 -45.32
N GLU A 7 1.58 14.76 -45.41
CA GLU A 7 1.76 15.65 -44.26
C GLU A 7 0.66 15.49 -43.21
N GLN A 8 -0.59 15.33 -43.65
CA GLN A 8 -1.73 15.06 -42.77
C GLN A 8 -1.55 13.73 -42.02
N VAL A 9 -1.09 12.68 -42.71
CA VAL A 9 -0.83 11.37 -42.11
C VAL A 9 0.31 11.44 -41.10
N VAL A 10 1.42 12.10 -41.43
CA VAL A 10 2.57 12.27 -40.52
C VAL A 10 2.16 13.07 -39.28
N LYS A 11 1.39 14.14 -39.47
CA LYS A 11 0.89 14.96 -38.36
C LYS A 11 -0.07 14.17 -37.46
N ALA A 12 -0.93 13.34 -38.03
CA ALA A 12 -1.83 12.45 -37.30
C ALA A 12 -1.06 11.37 -36.52
N VAL A 13 0.00 10.80 -37.09
CA VAL A 13 0.85 9.80 -36.42
C VAL A 13 1.64 10.43 -35.27
N LEU A 14 2.22 11.62 -35.47
CA LEU A 14 2.92 12.34 -34.42
C LEU A 14 1.97 12.73 -33.27
N LEU A 15 0.76 13.19 -33.59
CA LEU A 15 -0.29 13.43 -32.58
C LEU A 15 -0.67 12.15 -31.84
N LYS A 16 -0.78 11.01 -32.54
CA LYS A 16 -1.11 9.71 -31.94
C LYS A 16 -0.01 9.23 -30.98
N MET A 17 1.27 9.50 -31.30
CA MET A 17 2.43 9.18 -30.45
C MET A 17 2.59 10.13 -29.26
N GLN A 18 2.18 11.40 -29.40
CA GLN A 18 2.12 12.34 -28.28
C GLN A 18 0.92 12.09 -27.36
N SER A 19 -0.18 11.54 -27.90
CA SER A 19 -1.38 11.18 -27.11
C SER A 19 -1.25 9.85 -26.38
N SER A 20 -0.19 9.08 -26.62
CA SER A 20 0.30 8.10 -25.64
C SER A 20 1.00 8.81 -24.49
N ASP A 21 0.30 9.78 -23.89
CA ASP A 21 0.51 10.13 -22.51
C ASP A 21 0.30 8.83 -21.73
N THR A 22 1.38 8.40 -21.09
CA THR A 22 1.38 7.38 -20.04
C THR A 22 0.10 7.54 -19.23
N PRO A 23 -0.74 6.50 -19.09
CA PRO A 23 -1.93 6.60 -18.26
C PRO A 23 -1.51 7.18 -16.91
N PRO A 24 -2.26 8.12 -16.31
CA PRO A 24 -1.95 8.60 -14.97
C PRO A 24 -1.78 7.35 -14.13
N ALA A 25 -0.56 7.14 -13.63
CA ALA A 25 -0.13 5.91 -12.99
C ALA A 25 -1.30 5.42 -12.15
N ALA A 26 -2.00 4.40 -12.67
CA ALA A 26 -3.20 3.92 -12.04
C ALA A 26 -2.70 3.46 -10.69
N VAL A 27 -3.04 4.22 -9.65
CA VAL A 27 -2.99 3.73 -8.30
C VAL A 27 -4.00 2.59 -8.28
N HIS A 28 -3.53 1.41 -8.71
CA HIS A 28 -4.00 0.15 -8.20
C HIS A 28 -4.15 0.35 -6.69
N GLU A 29 -5.25 -0.14 -6.11
CA GLU A 29 -5.61 -0.06 -4.68
C GLU A 29 -4.64 0.73 -3.78
N MET A 30 -5.09 1.87 -3.24
CA MET A 30 -4.44 2.66 -2.17
C MET A 30 -3.01 2.21 -1.78
N GLY A 31 -2.00 2.68 -2.52
CA GLY A 31 -0.58 2.40 -2.23
C GLY A 31 0.10 1.37 -3.12
N VAL A 32 -0.58 0.83 -4.14
CA VAL A 32 0.04 0.01 -5.19
C VAL A 32 0.40 0.91 -6.38
N PHE A 33 1.68 0.85 -6.81
CA PHE A 33 2.22 1.65 -7.90
C PHE A 33 2.68 0.75 -9.05
N ALA A 34 2.68 1.30 -10.27
CA ALA A 34 3.08 0.57 -11.48
C ALA A 34 4.58 0.26 -11.52
N SER A 35 5.42 1.12 -10.93
CA SER A 35 6.87 0.95 -10.85
C SER A 35 7.38 1.08 -9.42
N LEU A 36 8.55 0.51 -9.16
CA LEU A 36 9.24 0.61 -7.88
C LEU A 36 9.65 2.05 -7.57
N ASP A 37 10.14 2.79 -8.58
CA ASP A 37 10.61 4.16 -8.41
C ASP A 37 9.47 5.09 -7.98
N ASP A 38 8.27 4.89 -8.54
CA ASP A 38 7.06 5.63 -8.14
C ASP A 38 6.68 5.35 -6.68
N ALA A 39 6.79 4.08 -6.25
CA ALA A 39 6.51 3.69 -4.87
C ALA A 39 7.49 4.34 -3.89
N VAL A 40 8.79 4.39 -4.23
CA VAL A 40 9.83 5.02 -3.41
C VAL A 40 9.63 6.54 -3.35
N ALA A 41 9.31 7.18 -4.47
CA ALA A 41 9.04 8.61 -4.53
C ALA A 41 7.83 8.98 -3.67
N ALA A 42 6.73 8.25 -3.79
CA ALA A 42 5.52 8.46 -2.99
C ALA A 42 5.78 8.23 -1.49
N ALA A 43 6.53 7.18 -1.13
CA ALA A 43 6.90 6.91 0.26
C ALA A 43 7.75 8.03 0.88
N LYS A 44 8.68 8.62 0.10
CA LYS A 44 9.51 9.74 0.56
C LYS A 44 8.67 10.98 0.86
N VAL A 45 7.66 11.27 0.05
CA VAL A 45 6.71 12.37 0.30
C VAL A 45 5.86 12.09 1.53
N ALA A 46 5.28 10.88 1.65
CA ALA A 46 4.43 10.52 2.79
C ALA A 46 5.20 10.57 4.12
N GLN A 47 6.46 10.13 4.13
CA GLN A 47 7.31 10.12 5.32
C GLN A 47 7.57 11.53 5.88
N GLN A 48 7.68 12.56 5.02
CA GLN A 48 7.80 13.96 5.43
C GLN A 48 6.55 14.50 6.14
N GLY A 49 5.38 13.87 5.92
CA GLY A 49 4.13 14.19 6.61
C GLY A 49 4.09 13.69 8.05
N LEU A 50 4.89 12.69 8.43
CA LEU A 50 4.93 12.08 9.76
C LEU A 50 5.84 12.85 10.74
N LYS A 51 5.58 14.15 10.90
CA LYS A 51 6.45 15.08 11.61
C LYS A 51 6.50 14.85 13.13
N SER A 52 5.36 14.58 13.77
CA SER A 52 5.28 14.46 15.23
C SER A 52 5.21 13.01 15.72
N VAL A 53 5.70 12.79 16.95
CA VAL A 53 5.57 11.49 17.65
C VAL A 53 4.10 11.13 17.84
N ALA A 54 3.25 12.11 18.18
CA ALA A 54 1.82 11.91 18.39
C ALA A 54 1.11 11.42 17.11
N MET A 55 1.42 12.01 15.94
CA MET A 55 0.87 11.53 14.67
C MET A 55 1.30 10.10 14.36
N ARG A 56 2.57 9.77 14.60
CA ARG A 56 3.06 8.40 14.42
C ARG A 56 2.36 7.42 15.35
N GLN A 57 2.13 7.80 16.61
CA GLN A 57 1.38 6.97 17.56
C GLN A 57 -0.06 6.73 17.09
N LEU A 58 -0.73 7.75 16.57
CA LEU A 58 -2.09 7.63 16.03
C LEU A 58 -2.12 6.70 14.81
N ALA A 59 -1.19 6.87 13.87
CA ALA A 59 -1.07 5.99 12.71
C ALA A 59 -0.80 4.53 13.12
N ILE A 60 0.13 4.31 14.06
CA ILE A 60 0.44 2.97 14.59
C ILE A 60 -0.78 2.36 15.29
N ALA A 61 -1.55 3.15 16.04
CA ALA A 61 -2.76 2.67 16.70
C ALA A 61 -3.82 2.22 15.67
N ALA A 62 -4.06 3.02 14.64
CA ALA A 62 -4.98 2.68 13.56
C ALA A 62 -4.56 1.41 12.80
N ILE A 63 -3.27 1.29 12.46
CA ILE A 63 -2.72 0.10 11.78
C ILE A 63 -2.92 -1.16 12.64
N ARG A 64 -2.66 -1.07 13.94
CA ARG A 64 -2.87 -2.19 14.88
C ARG A 64 -4.33 -2.58 15.03
N GLU A 65 -5.25 -1.62 14.90
CA GLU A 65 -6.68 -1.88 14.94
C GLU A 65 -7.15 -2.58 13.67
N ALA A 66 -6.79 -2.04 12.50
CA ALA A 66 -7.11 -2.66 11.22
C ALA A 66 -6.52 -4.07 11.09
N GLY A 67 -5.27 -4.26 11.53
CA GLY A 67 -4.60 -5.56 11.49
C GLY A 67 -5.26 -6.64 12.37
N GLU A 68 -5.97 -6.27 13.44
CA GLU A 68 -6.77 -7.22 14.25
C GLU A 68 -8.10 -7.52 13.56
N LYS A 69 -8.80 -6.48 13.09
CA LYS A 69 -10.10 -6.63 12.41
C LYS A 69 -10.01 -7.55 11.20
N HIS A 70 -8.92 -7.45 10.43
CA HIS A 70 -8.68 -8.25 9.22
C HIS A 70 -7.68 -9.40 9.44
N ALA A 71 -7.38 -9.76 10.69
CA ALA A 71 -6.37 -10.78 10.98
C ALA A 71 -6.71 -12.13 10.34
N ARG A 72 -8.00 -12.49 10.32
CA ARG A 72 -8.51 -13.76 9.79
C ARG A 72 -8.48 -13.77 8.26
N ASP A 73 -9.06 -12.76 7.62
CA ASP A 73 -9.07 -12.63 6.15
C ASP A 73 -7.66 -12.69 5.57
N LEU A 74 -6.73 -11.94 6.18
CA LEU A 74 -5.34 -11.94 5.76
C LEU A 74 -4.64 -13.28 6.04
N ALA A 75 -5.10 -14.08 7.01
CA ALA A 75 -4.52 -15.39 7.32
C ALA A 75 -4.99 -16.44 6.34
N GLU A 76 -6.27 -16.41 5.97
CA GLU A 76 -6.87 -17.24 4.94
C GLU A 76 -6.24 -16.95 3.57
N LEU A 77 -6.12 -15.66 3.19
CA LEU A 77 -5.45 -15.23 1.96
C LEU A 77 -3.99 -15.71 1.89
N ALA A 78 -3.24 -15.56 2.98
CA ALA A 78 -1.85 -15.98 3.02
C ALA A 78 -1.67 -17.51 2.91
N VAL A 79 -2.67 -18.32 3.27
CA VAL A 79 -2.63 -19.79 3.09
C VAL A 79 -3.08 -20.14 1.68
N SER A 80 -4.13 -19.49 1.15
CA SER A 80 -4.59 -19.75 -0.22
C SER A 80 -3.56 -19.39 -1.28
N GLU A 81 -2.82 -18.29 -1.09
CA GLU A 81 -1.77 -17.86 -2.04
C GLU A 81 -0.51 -18.72 -1.97
N THR A 82 -0.05 -19.08 -0.77
CA THR A 82 1.26 -19.74 -0.58
C THR A 82 1.18 -21.26 -0.41
N GLY A 83 0.02 -21.79 -0.01
CA GLY A 83 -0.16 -23.19 0.39
C GLY A 83 0.53 -23.58 1.70
N MET A 84 1.14 -22.65 2.42
CA MET A 84 1.99 -22.95 3.59
C MET A 84 1.30 -22.66 4.94
N GLY A 85 1.41 -23.61 5.87
CA GLY A 85 0.99 -23.46 7.27
C GLY A 85 -0.52 -23.55 7.50
N ARG A 86 -0.97 -23.39 8.74
CA ARG A 86 -2.39 -23.40 9.12
C ARG A 86 -2.90 -21.96 9.28
N VAL A 87 -4.15 -21.72 8.91
CA VAL A 87 -4.81 -20.40 9.06
C VAL A 87 -4.75 -19.94 10.51
N GLU A 88 -5.03 -20.83 11.45
CA GLU A 88 -5.02 -20.53 12.89
C GLU A 88 -3.65 -20.05 13.39
N ASP A 89 -2.55 -20.64 12.89
CA ASP A 89 -1.20 -20.22 13.28
C ASP A 89 -0.89 -18.80 12.74
N LYS A 90 -1.34 -18.49 11.52
CA LYS A 90 -1.19 -17.16 10.92
C LYS A 90 -2.09 -16.12 11.59
N PHE A 91 -3.27 -16.51 12.07
CA PHE A 91 -4.17 -15.67 12.87
C PHE A 91 -3.58 -15.38 14.25
N ALA A 92 -3.08 -16.41 14.95
CA ALA A 92 -2.41 -16.29 16.24
C ALA A 92 -1.17 -15.38 16.15
N LYS A 93 -0.42 -15.47 15.06
CA LYS A 93 0.73 -14.58 14.79
C LYS A 93 0.32 -13.12 14.69
N LYS A 94 -0.80 -12.79 14.04
CA LYS A 94 -1.27 -11.40 13.89
C LYS A 94 -1.87 -10.85 15.18
N THR A 95 -2.62 -11.67 15.91
CA THR A 95 -3.24 -11.26 17.19
C THR A 95 -2.22 -11.12 18.33
N SER A 96 -1.16 -11.93 18.34
CA SER A 96 -0.08 -11.85 19.35
C SER A 96 0.69 -10.52 19.30
N LEU A 97 0.88 -9.94 18.10
CA LEU A 97 1.52 -8.63 17.92
C LEU A 97 0.85 -7.53 18.76
N ARG A 98 -0.49 -7.59 18.92
CA ARG A 98 -1.24 -6.63 19.75
C ARG A 98 -1.29 -7.02 21.22
N ARG A 99 -1.35 -8.32 21.55
CA ARG A 99 -1.35 -8.79 22.95
C ARG A 99 -0.11 -8.35 23.70
N ALA A 100 1.07 -8.42 23.07
CA ALA A 100 2.32 -7.92 23.66
C ALA A 100 2.24 -6.41 24.01
N ALA A 101 1.64 -5.60 23.13
CA ALA A 101 1.46 -4.17 23.36
C ALA A 101 0.42 -3.86 24.45
N ARG A 102 -0.70 -4.60 24.51
CA ARG A 102 -1.72 -4.45 25.57
C ARG A 102 -1.20 -4.90 26.93
N GLN A 103 -0.44 -5.99 26.99
CA GLN A 103 0.16 -6.50 28.22
C GLN A 103 1.16 -5.49 28.81
N ALA A 104 2.00 -4.88 27.97
CA ALA A 104 2.92 -3.82 28.40
C ALA A 104 2.19 -2.62 29.02
N LEU A 105 1.08 -2.17 28.42
CA LEU A 105 0.27 -1.07 28.95
C LEU A 105 -0.39 -1.44 30.29
N SER A 106 -0.97 -2.64 30.40
CA SER A 106 -1.63 -3.13 31.61
C SER A 106 -0.66 -3.43 32.77
N ALA A 107 0.60 -3.72 32.44
CA ALA A 107 1.67 -3.96 33.42
C ALA A 107 2.28 -2.66 33.94
N SER A 108 2.15 -1.55 33.20
CA SER A 108 2.51 -0.21 33.68
C SER A 108 1.47 0.34 34.64
N LEU A 109 0.18 0.15 34.35
CA LEU A 109 -0.94 0.63 35.18
C LEU A 109 -1.10 -0.13 36.51
N ARG A 110 -0.57 -1.35 36.62
CA ARG A 110 -0.59 -2.15 37.86
C ARG A 110 0.61 -1.91 38.78
N ARG A 111 1.57 -1.09 38.35
CA ARG A 111 2.75 -0.69 39.14
C ARG A 111 2.64 0.75 39.66
N CYS A 112 1.53 1.43 39.38
CA CYS A 112 1.11 2.67 40.05
C CYS A 112 0.10 2.29 41.14
#